data_AF-A0A4R2RN54-F1
#
_entry.id   AF-A0A4R2RN54-F1
#
_cell.length_a   1.000
_cell.length_b   1.000
_cell.length_c   1.000
_cell.angle_alpha   90.00
_cell.angle_beta   90.00
_cell.angle_gamma   90.00
#
_symmetry.space_group_name_H-M   'P 1'
#
loop_
_entity.id
_entity.type
_entity.pdbx_description
1 polymer ?
#
loop_
_entity_poly.entity_id
_entity_poly.type
_entity_poly.pdbx_seq_one_letter_code
_entity_poly.pdbx_strand_id
1 'polypeptide(L)'
;MIEASTLSPRFFELDDMRPVQGRSWIPLRQDGETEHDSPFAGIGAIREYAGIATLAVLSADRGAVDTLTWSEVDTSTHSSSVEKGLYRQADVHCDWSDDRAIVGTRLVVAQGKDGFERQTWHLHQDLAIALKLEREGDTWFRPDEGWIEVARLKRDAEGSPVLLEIRAEMLSDYLAARGMALYLSSYHERSAYFAEKPPYSWADTPREWSAGRDSRELYITDADFPPDPSFHFRGLGVLWRTEWFEPGKQSIRVRGDPEPDDVSFAVGTDGNRKIAAQCIGSMTYLAFKPTLVPALLHFRGGRLGWYSRDTGGITAADTGIHFGVNALGLVTIFAKDIAKLDGWEQRIWAAHSTPLDGGASRELFDAQMNCNPAATAAPEAQVADVLDALDKAFQSRFGAPVLRDHGAVEAIIRRTHRFRAVEQDGLLALAKELNRLLTERIDLAALRGPAGVATKEKLRELKTLERLVAKSLGDAAARVAMAPLFGINDLRNADAHLGSSLVASGKERAKITAPDTHPVEQGCQLLKAFVATVREVSEAIASGGAAPPADTAD
;
A
#
# COMPACT_ATOMS: atom_id res chain seq x y z
N MET A 1 -7.79 -20.43 49.21
CA MET A 1 -8.77 -19.48 48.67
C MET A 1 -8.20 -18.94 47.39
N ILE A 2 -8.63 -19.49 46.26
CA ILE A 2 -8.39 -18.89 44.95
C ILE A 2 -9.48 -17.83 44.85
N GLU A 3 -9.12 -16.55 44.85
CA GLU A 3 -10.09 -15.47 44.59
C GLU A 3 -10.80 -15.82 43.28
N ALA A 4 -12.12 -15.99 43.33
CA ALA A 4 -12.94 -16.18 42.16
C ALA A 4 -12.79 -14.93 41.30
N SER A 5 -11.98 -15.03 40.24
CA SER A 5 -11.99 -14.08 39.13
C SER A 5 -13.39 -14.17 38.50
N THR A 6 -14.30 -13.33 38.94
CA THR A 6 -15.64 -13.19 38.38
C THR A 6 -15.59 -12.13 37.28
N LEU A 7 -16.51 -12.19 36.32
CA LEU A 7 -16.64 -11.13 35.32
C LEU A 7 -16.91 -9.81 36.06
N SER A 8 -16.15 -8.77 35.76
CA SER A 8 -16.29 -7.48 36.45
C SER A 8 -17.64 -6.83 36.11
N PRO A 9 -18.36 -6.23 37.08
CA PRO A 9 -19.60 -5.50 36.78
C PRO A 9 -19.37 -4.34 35.81
N ARG A 10 -18.14 -3.78 35.75
CA ARG A 10 -17.75 -2.74 34.80
C ARG A 10 -17.88 -3.16 33.34
N PHE A 11 -17.82 -4.46 33.05
CA PHE A 11 -18.03 -4.97 31.70
C PHE A 11 -19.39 -4.51 31.17
N PHE A 12 -20.45 -4.63 31.97
CA PHE A 12 -21.81 -4.29 31.59
C PHE A 12 -22.06 -2.76 31.54
N GLU A 13 -21.28 -1.96 32.27
CA GLU A 13 -21.46 -0.49 32.37
C GLU A 13 -21.24 0.26 31.04
N LEU A 14 -20.46 -0.31 30.11
CA LEU A 14 -20.18 0.27 28.79
C LEU A 14 -19.56 1.70 28.85
N ASP A 15 -18.87 2.02 29.95
CA ASP A 15 -18.20 3.31 30.15
C ASP A 15 -16.95 3.48 29.29
N ASP A 16 -16.40 2.39 28.76
CA ASP A 16 -15.27 2.36 27.83
C ASP A 16 -15.65 2.74 26.38
N MET A 17 -16.95 2.88 26.08
CA MET A 17 -17.46 3.24 24.76
C MET A 17 -17.16 4.70 24.43
N ARG A 18 -16.06 4.91 23.70
CA ARG A 18 -15.61 6.23 23.26
C ARG A 18 -16.62 6.91 22.31
N PRO A 19 -16.76 8.24 22.30
CA PRO A 19 -17.46 8.96 21.25
C PRO A 19 -16.83 8.74 19.86
N VAL A 20 -17.58 9.04 18.80
CA VAL A 20 -17.16 8.95 17.40
C VAL A 20 -16.27 10.11 17.00
N GLN A 21 -16.53 11.32 17.52
CA GLN A 21 -15.71 12.49 17.26
C GLN A 21 -14.29 12.24 17.79
N GLY A 22 -13.28 12.46 16.95
CA GLY A 22 -11.88 12.23 17.28
C GLY A 22 -11.38 10.80 17.00
N ARG A 23 -12.22 9.88 16.53
CA ARG A 23 -11.76 8.60 15.97
C ARG A 23 -11.16 8.82 14.57
N SER A 24 -10.19 7.99 14.19
CA SER A 24 -9.62 7.98 12.83
C SER A 24 -10.47 7.22 11.82
N TRP A 25 -11.29 6.28 12.30
CA TRP A 25 -12.26 5.51 11.51
C TRP A 25 -13.65 5.72 12.08
N ILE A 26 -14.57 6.10 11.21
CA ILE A 26 -15.96 6.40 11.53
C ILE A 26 -16.84 5.27 11.00
N PRO A 27 -17.59 4.56 11.86
CA PRO A 27 -18.58 3.59 11.40
C PRO A 27 -19.70 4.34 10.67
N LEU A 28 -19.95 3.98 9.41
CA LEU A 28 -21.12 4.44 8.67
C LEU A 28 -22.31 3.50 8.88
N ARG A 29 -22.04 2.23 9.18
CA ARG A 29 -23.02 1.24 9.62
C ARG A 29 -22.31 0.09 10.34
N GLN A 30 -22.88 -0.38 11.45
CA GLN A 30 -22.44 -1.58 12.15
C GLN A 30 -23.66 -2.42 12.54
N ASP A 31 -23.56 -3.73 12.39
CA ASP A 31 -24.56 -4.70 12.82
C ASP A 31 -23.82 -6.01 13.03
N GLY A 32 -23.21 -6.14 14.21
CA GLY A 32 -22.30 -7.24 14.48
C GLY A 32 -22.37 -7.69 15.92
N GLU A 33 -22.26 -9.00 16.09
CA GLU A 33 -22.13 -9.68 17.38
C GLU A 33 -20.80 -10.41 17.43
N THR A 34 -20.12 -10.33 18.57
CA THR A 34 -18.94 -11.13 18.89
C THR A 34 -19.22 -11.96 20.12
N GLU A 35 -18.97 -13.26 20.03
CA GLU A 35 -19.06 -14.20 21.14
C GLU A 35 -17.67 -14.74 21.49
N HIS A 36 -17.34 -14.77 22.77
CA HIS A 36 -16.08 -15.28 23.30
C HIS A 36 -16.34 -16.30 24.41
N ASP A 37 -15.57 -17.39 24.41
CA ASP A 37 -15.57 -18.31 25.53
C ASP A 37 -15.17 -17.58 26.82
N SER A 38 -15.95 -17.81 27.88
CA SER A 38 -15.65 -17.23 29.18
C SER A 38 -14.46 -17.96 29.82
N PRO A 39 -13.44 -17.23 30.31
CA PRO A 39 -12.35 -17.82 31.09
C PRO A 39 -12.76 -18.07 32.55
N PHE A 40 -13.98 -17.70 32.95
CA PHE A 40 -14.45 -17.73 34.33
C PHE A 40 -15.34 -18.96 34.58
N ALA A 41 -15.05 -19.70 35.64
CA ALA A 41 -15.87 -20.82 36.05
C ALA A 41 -17.30 -20.38 36.39
N GLY A 42 -18.30 -21.11 35.90
CA GLY A 42 -19.72 -20.82 36.15
C GLY A 42 -20.29 -19.66 35.34
N ILE A 43 -19.53 -19.12 34.37
CA ILE A 43 -19.99 -18.08 33.44
C ILE A 43 -19.91 -18.65 32.03
N GLY A 44 -21.02 -18.56 31.28
CA GLY A 44 -21.12 -18.98 29.88
C GLY A 44 -20.46 -17.99 28.93
N ALA A 45 -20.63 -18.17 27.63
CA ALA A 45 -20.02 -17.30 26.63
C ALA A 45 -20.38 -15.82 26.86
N ILE A 46 -19.39 -14.96 26.65
CA ILE A 46 -19.51 -13.50 26.76
C ILE A 46 -19.84 -12.96 25.38
N ARG A 47 -20.93 -12.22 25.27
CA ARG A 47 -21.41 -11.64 24.01
C ARG A 47 -21.32 -10.13 24.04
N GLU A 48 -20.89 -9.55 22.93
CA GLU A 48 -20.93 -8.11 22.69
C GLU A 48 -21.62 -7.86 21.35
N TYR A 49 -22.70 -7.08 21.35
CA TYR A 49 -23.39 -6.62 20.14
C TYR A 49 -23.20 -5.12 19.97
N ALA A 50 -23.03 -4.69 18.73
CA ALA A 50 -22.99 -3.28 18.36
C ALA A 50 -23.76 -3.04 17.06
N GLY A 51 -24.84 -2.27 17.21
CA GLY A 51 -25.63 -1.72 16.12
C GLY A 51 -25.35 -0.23 15.98
N ILE A 52 -25.00 0.22 14.78
CA ILE A 52 -24.78 1.64 14.45
C ILE A 52 -25.44 1.93 13.12
N ALA A 53 -26.28 2.96 13.08
CA ALA A 53 -26.90 3.50 11.89
C ALA A 53 -26.66 5.00 11.78
N THR A 54 -26.49 5.51 10.55
CA THR A 54 -26.05 6.89 10.34
C THR A 54 -26.84 7.61 9.26
N LEU A 55 -26.97 8.93 9.43
CA LEU A 55 -27.60 9.86 8.49
C LEU A 55 -26.65 11.04 8.25
N ALA A 56 -26.32 11.34 7.01
CA ALA A 56 -25.74 12.61 6.61
C ALA A 56 -26.86 13.65 6.49
N VAL A 57 -26.76 14.73 7.25
CA VAL A 57 -27.84 15.69 7.49
C VAL A 57 -27.35 17.09 7.16
N LEU A 58 -28.13 17.81 6.38
CA LEU A 58 -27.87 19.23 6.12
C LEU A 58 -28.05 20.04 7.39
N SER A 59 -27.27 21.12 7.56
CA SER A 59 -27.37 21.99 8.74
C SER A 59 -28.79 22.51 9.02
N ALA A 60 -29.62 22.70 7.99
CA ALA A 60 -30.99 23.16 8.11
C ALA A 60 -31.93 22.11 8.77
N ASP A 61 -31.66 20.82 8.56
CA ASP A 61 -32.51 19.72 9.01
C ASP A 61 -32.08 19.15 10.36
N ARG A 62 -31.00 19.69 10.94
CA ARG A 62 -30.42 19.26 12.21
C ARG A 62 -31.46 19.19 13.33
N GLY A 63 -32.34 20.18 13.43
CA GLY A 63 -33.38 20.23 14.46
C GLY A 63 -34.41 19.11 14.35
N ALA A 64 -34.73 18.66 13.14
CA ALA A 64 -35.66 17.55 12.92
C ALA A 64 -35.02 16.19 13.26
N VAL A 65 -33.72 16.04 13.03
CA VAL A 65 -32.98 14.80 13.33
C VAL A 65 -32.60 14.70 14.82
N ASP A 66 -32.48 15.82 15.53
CA ASP A 66 -32.00 15.84 16.92
C ASP A 66 -32.89 15.07 17.91
N THR A 67 -34.16 14.86 17.54
CA THR A 67 -35.15 14.09 18.32
C THR A 67 -35.20 12.61 17.97
N LEU A 68 -34.53 12.18 16.90
CA LEU A 68 -34.50 10.77 16.51
C LEU A 68 -33.67 9.97 17.50
N THR A 69 -33.97 8.68 17.61
CA THR A 69 -33.30 7.71 18.47
C THR A 69 -33.06 6.41 17.70
N TRP A 70 -32.64 5.36 18.40
CA TRP A 70 -32.49 4.01 17.81
C TRP A 70 -33.81 3.48 17.26
N SER A 71 -34.95 3.89 17.80
CA SER A 71 -36.27 3.45 17.32
C SER A 71 -36.58 3.94 15.90
N GLU A 72 -35.99 5.05 15.48
CA GLU A 72 -36.19 5.65 14.16
C GLU A 72 -35.02 5.39 13.21
N VAL A 73 -33.80 5.36 13.73
CA VAL A 73 -32.57 5.20 12.95
C VAL A 73 -31.84 3.96 13.45
N ASP A 74 -32.23 2.80 12.92
CA ASP A 74 -31.72 1.48 13.29
C ASP A 74 -30.96 0.78 12.14
N THR A 75 -30.58 -0.47 12.37
CA THR A 75 -29.96 -1.36 11.39
C THR A 75 -30.97 -2.09 10.51
N SER A 76 -32.20 -1.61 10.37
CA SER A 76 -33.14 -2.19 9.41
C SER A 76 -32.61 -2.09 7.97
N THR A 77 -33.14 -2.94 7.09
CA THR A 77 -32.85 -2.86 5.66
C THR A 77 -33.59 -1.71 5.01
N HIS A 78 -33.07 -1.22 3.90
CA HIS A 78 -33.62 -0.08 3.17
C HIS A 78 -34.23 -0.55 1.86
N SER A 79 -35.34 0.09 1.50
CA SER A 79 -36.04 -0.11 0.23
C SER A 79 -36.50 1.24 -0.30
N SER A 80 -36.71 1.33 -1.61
CA SER A 80 -37.45 2.45 -2.17
C SER A 80 -38.94 2.26 -1.92
N SER A 81 -39.67 3.36 -1.82
CA SER A 81 -41.11 3.34 -1.60
C SER A 81 -41.82 4.37 -2.47
N VAL A 82 -43.12 4.16 -2.68
CA VAL A 82 -44.00 5.14 -3.29
C VAL A 82 -45.14 5.41 -2.31
N GLU A 83 -45.16 6.60 -1.72
CA GLU A 83 -46.19 7.04 -0.78
C GLU A 83 -46.87 8.30 -1.31
N LYS A 84 -48.21 8.33 -1.29
CA LYS A 84 -49.02 9.46 -1.81
C LYS A 84 -48.61 9.89 -3.24
N GLY A 85 -48.14 8.97 -4.07
CA GLY A 85 -47.70 9.23 -5.44
C GLY A 85 -46.27 9.80 -5.57
N LEU A 86 -45.52 9.92 -4.46
CA LEU A 86 -44.14 10.38 -4.43
C LEU A 86 -43.18 9.20 -4.28
N TYR A 87 -42.23 9.08 -5.21
CA TYR A 87 -41.15 8.10 -5.11
C TYR A 87 -40.09 8.57 -4.11
N ARG A 88 -39.68 7.68 -3.20
CA ARG A 88 -38.61 7.89 -2.25
C ARG A 88 -37.48 6.91 -2.54
N GLN A 89 -36.28 7.46 -2.67
CA GLN A 89 -35.08 6.67 -2.90
C GLN A 89 -34.70 5.89 -1.63
N ALA A 90 -34.02 4.74 -1.78
CA ALA A 90 -33.69 3.88 -0.64
C ALA A 90 -32.67 4.50 0.33
N ASP A 91 -31.90 5.48 -0.12
CA ASP A 91 -30.90 6.20 0.64
C ASP A 91 -31.47 7.37 1.46
N VAL A 92 -32.71 7.83 1.22
CA VAL A 92 -33.26 8.99 1.95
C VAL A 92 -33.99 8.59 3.23
N HIS A 93 -33.78 9.35 4.30
CA HIS A 93 -34.54 9.25 5.53
C HIS A 93 -35.52 10.42 5.63
N CYS A 94 -36.77 10.11 5.97
CA CYS A 94 -37.84 11.10 6.09
C CYS A 94 -38.29 11.20 7.55
N ASP A 95 -38.75 12.38 7.95
CA ASP A 95 -39.36 12.56 9.26
C ASP A 95 -40.77 11.94 9.35
N TRP A 96 -41.39 12.12 10.52
CA TRP A 96 -42.76 11.66 10.80
C TRP A 96 -43.83 12.73 10.55
N SER A 97 -43.46 13.84 9.89
CA SER A 97 -44.45 14.86 9.50
C SER A 97 -45.41 14.31 8.43
N ASP A 98 -46.58 14.93 8.29
CA ASP A 98 -47.56 14.55 7.27
C ASP A 98 -47.00 14.64 5.83
N ASP A 99 -46.03 15.55 5.63
CA ASP A 99 -45.34 15.80 4.38
C ASP A 99 -44.14 14.86 4.14
N ARG A 100 -43.73 14.09 5.17
CA ARG A 100 -42.57 13.19 5.13
C ARG A 100 -41.35 13.90 4.53
N ALA A 101 -40.95 15.00 5.15
CA ALA A 101 -39.82 15.79 4.67
C ALA A 101 -38.55 14.94 4.74
N ILE A 102 -37.68 15.05 3.72
CA ILE A 102 -36.38 14.37 3.73
C ILE A 102 -35.50 15.12 4.72
N VAL A 103 -34.99 14.42 5.73
CA VAL A 103 -34.17 15.01 6.79
C VAL A 103 -32.75 14.42 6.85
N GLY A 104 -32.45 13.41 6.05
CA GLY A 104 -31.12 12.82 6.00
C GLY A 104 -30.90 11.90 4.81
N THR A 105 -29.63 11.66 4.50
CA THR A 105 -29.16 10.72 3.47
C THR A 105 -28.30 9.64 4.12
N ARG A 106 -28.57 8.37 3.81
CA ARG A 106 -27.80 7.24 4.30
C ARG A 106 -26.55 7.07 3.45
N LEU A 107 -25.38 7.13 4.09
CA LEU A 107 -24.10 6.89 3.40
C LEU A 107 -23.82 5.40 3.16
N VAL A 108 -24.65 4.52 3.74
CA VAL A 108 -24.68 3.07 3.45
C VAL A 108 -26.12 2.65 3.18
N VAL A 109 -26.35 2.03 2.03
CA VAL A 109 -27.63 1.40 1.69
C VAL A 109 -27.54 -0.08 2.00
N ALA A 110 -28.28 -0.54 3.00
CA ALA A 110 -28.42 -1.95 3.35
C ALA A 110 -29.58 -2.55 2.55
N GLN A 111 -29.25 -3.23 1.46
CA GLN A 111 -30.23 -3.92 0.63
C GLN A 111 -30.60 -5.25 1.28
N GLY A 112 -31.87 -5.39 1.66
CA GLY A 112 -32.47 -6.68 1.95
C GLY A 112 -32.62 -7.50 0.68
N LYS A 113 -32.51 -8.82 0.80
CA LYS A 113 -32.86 -9.76 -0.26
C LYS A 113 -34.04 -10.60 0.19
N ASP A 114 -34.85 -11.05 -0.75
CA ASP A 114 -36.02 -11.88 -0.44
C ASP A 114 -35.59 -13.17 0.30
N GLY A 115 -36.37 -13.57 1.31
CA GLY A 115 -36.13 -14.78 2.11
C GLY A 115 -35.05 -14.61 3.18
N PHE A 116 -34.23 -15.67 3.39
CA PHE A 116 -33.15 -15.72 4.37
C PHE A 116 -31.78 -15.33 3.78
N GLU A 117 -31.76 -14.67 2.62
CA GLU A 117 -30.51 -14.25 1.99
C GLU A 117 -29.86 -13.08 2.75
N ARG A 118 -28.53 -13.07 2.78
CA ARG A 118 -27.75 -12.06 3.49
C ARG A 118 -27.94 -10.69 2.87
N GLN A 119 -27.99 -9.68 3.74
CA GLN A 119 -28.00 -8.28 3.31
C GLN A 119 -26.75 -7.96 2.48
N THR A 120 -26.91 -7.07 1.50
CA THR A 120 -25.79 -6.47 0.78
C THR A 120 -25.68 -5.00 1.16
N TRP A 121 -24.51 -4.58 1.65
CA TRP A 121 -24.27 -3.18 2.00
C TRP A 121 -23.53 -2.48 0.87
N HIS A 122 -24.07 -1.33 0.48
CA HIS A 122 -23.52 -0.49 -0.58
C HIS A 122 -23.06 0.83 0.01
N LEU A 123 -21.78 1.17 -0.19
CA LEU A 123 -21.30 2.53 0.06
C LEU A 123 -22.00 3.49 -0.91
N HIS A 124 -22.47 4.63 -0.41
CA HIS A 124 -23.19 5.60 -1.22
C HIS A 124 -22.35 6.06 -2.42
N GLN A 125 -22.93 6.00 -3.62
CA GLN A 125 -22.18 6.22 -4.87
C GLN A 125 -21.64 7.64 -4.99
N ASP A 126 -22.40 8.65 -4.57
CA ASP A 126 -21.92 10.05 -4.58
C ASP A 126 -20.69 10.22 -3.68
N LEU A 127 -20.66 9.56 -2.51
CA LEU A 127 -19.50 9.61 -1.60
C LEU A 127 -18.28 8.96 -2.25
N ALA A 128 -18.47 7.79 -2.88
CA ALA A 128 -17.38 7.09 -3.57
C ALA A 128 -16.84 7.89 -4.75
N ILE A 129 -17.71 8.51 -5.55
CA ILE A 129 -17.33 9.29 -6.73
C ILE A 129 -16.67 10.61 -6.32
N ALA A 130 -17.26 11.34 -5.36
CA ALA A 130 -16.71 12.60 -4.86
C ALA A 130 -15.31 12.42 -4.28
N LEU A 131 -15.07 11.30 -3.60
CA LEU A 131 -13.75 10.94 -3.08
C LEU A 131 -12.89 10.15 -4.07
N LYS A 132 -13.31 10.01 -5.34
CA LYS A 132 -12.58 9.30 -6.41
C LYS A 132 -12.06 7.93 -5.98
N LEU A 133 -12.95 7.13 -5.39
CA LEU A 133 -12.60 5.84 -4.81
C LEU A 133 -12.72 4.70 -5.83
N GLU A 134 -11.73 3.82 -5.84
CA GLU A 134 -11.76 2.54 -6.53
C GLU A 134 -11.98 1.41 -5.53
N ARG A 135 -12.91 0.50 -5.84
CA ARG A 135 -13.25 -0.63 -4.97
C ARG A 135 -12.52 -1.90 -5.41
N GLU A 136 -11.81 -2.53 -4.49
CA GLU A 136 -11.25 -3.87 -4.64
C GLU A 136 -11.73 -4.77 -3.51
N GLY A 137 -12.58 -5.75 -3.84
CA GLY A 137 -13.23 -6.60 -2.84
C GLY A 137 -14.10 -5.78 -1.89
N ASP A 138 -13.76 -5.82 -0.60
CA ASP A 138 -14.46 -5.10 0.47
C ASP A 138 -13.73 -3.81 0.91
N THR A 139 -12.76 -3.34 0.11
CA THR A 139 -11.98 -2.14 0.41
C THR A 139 -12.09 -1.10 -0.69
N TRP A 140 -12.17 0.17 -0.31
CA TRP A 140 -12.15 1.33 -1.20
C TRP A 140 -10.84 2.09 -1.03
N PHE A 141 -10.12 2.26 -2.12
CA PHE A 141 -8.85 2.96 -2.18
C PHE A 141 -9.00 4.29 -2.92
N ARG A 142 -8.15 5.27 -2.60
CA ARG A 142 -8.04 6.52 -3.36
C ARG A 142 -6.75 6.53 -4.17
N PRO A 143 -6.78 6.24 -5.50
CA PRO A 143 -5.59 6.21 -6.35
C PRO A 143 -4.80 7.53 -6.32
N ASP A 144 -5.50 8.67 -6.38
CA ASP A 144 -4.93 10.03 -6.34
C ASP A 144 -4.08 10.32 -5.10
N GLU A 145 -4.20 9.53 -4.01
CA GLU A 145 -3.40 9.65 -2.79
C GLU A 145 -2.58 8.38 -2.54
N GLY A 146 -1.99 7.81 -3.60
CA GLY A 146 -1.08 6.67 -3.50
C GLY A 146 -1.78 5.38 -3.09
N TRP A 147 -3.07 5.22 -3.43
CA TRP A 147 -3.89 4.05 -3.12
C TRP A 147 -4.09 3.81 -1.62
N ILE A 148 -4.23 4.87 -0.82
CA ILE A 148 -4.58 4.72 0.59
C ILE A 148 -5.98 4.11 0.77
N GLU A 149 -6.10 3.27 1.79
CA GLU A 149 -7.37 2.68 2.23
C GLU A 149 -8.28 3.76 2.82
N VAL A 150 -9.43 4.03 2.19
CA VAL A 150 -10.37 5.09 2.59
C VAL A 150 -11.58 4.53 3.32
N ALA A 151 -12.20 3.48 2.79
CA ALA A 151 -13.34 2.81 3.42
C ALA A 151 -13.16 1.30 3.34
N ARG A 152 -13.77 0.58 4.28
CA ARG A 152 -13.74 -0.88 4.30
C ARG A 152 -15.00 -1.49 4.87
N LEU A 153 -15.36 -2.63 4.33
CA LEU A 153 -16.43 -3.48 4.79
C LEU A 153 -15.82 -4.72 5.47
N LYS A 154 -16.17 -4.95 6.72
CA LYS A 154 -15.82 -6.19 7.44
C LYS A 154 -16.99 -7.14 7.41
N ARG A 155 -16.67 -8.42 7.34
CA ARG A 155 -17.63 -9.52 7.34
C ARG A 155 -17.35 -10.48 8.50
N ASP A 156 -18.38 -11.15 8.97
CA ASP A 156 -18.26 -12.28 9.91
C ASP A 156 -17.67 -13.53 9.22
N ALA A 157 -17.53 -14.62 9.97
CA ALA A 157 -17.00 -15.89 9.47
C ALA A 157 -17.91 -16.51 8.38
N GLU A 158 -19.20 -16.20 8.44
CA GLU A 158 -20.21 -16.65 7.50
C GLU A 158 -20.13 -15.87 6.19
N GLY A 159 -19.64 -14.62 6.20
CA GLY A 159 -19.54 -13.69 5.07
C GLY A 159 -20.62 -12.59 5.05
N SER A 160 -21.41 -12.45 6.10
CA SER A 160 -22.38 -11.37 6.28
C SER A 160 -21.66 -10.06 6.62
N PRO A 161 -22.12 -8.91 6.10
CA PRO A 161 -21.53 -7.62 6.43
C PRO A 161 -21.81 -7.26 7.90
N VAL A 162 -20.78 -6.85 8.65
CA VAL A 162 -20.92 -6.49 10.07
C VAL A 162 -20.49 -5.07 10.41
N LEU A 163 -19.59 -4.48 9.61
CA LEU A 163 -19.13 -3.09 9.82
C LEU A 163 -18.67 -2.49 8.50
N LEU A 164 -19.24 -1.35 8.13
CA LEU A 164 -18.70 -0.48 7.08
C LEU A 164 -18.24 0.82 7.72
N GLU A 165 -16.95 1.10 7.61
CA GLU A 165 -16.31 2.29 8.18
C GLU A 165 -15.47 3.04 7.15
N ILE A 166 -15.28 4.34 7.38
CA ILE A 166 -14.54 5.27 6.52
C ILE A 166 -13.55 6.09 7.35
N ARG A 167 -12.42 6.48 6.76
CA ARG A 167 -11.50 7.42 7.40
C ARG A 167 -12.18 8.75 7.71
N ALA A 168 -11.98 9.24 8.93
CA ALA A 168 -12.58 10.48 9.41
C ALA A 168 -12.21 11.70 8.57
N GLU A 169 -10.95 11.79 8.13
CA GLU A 169 -10.47 12.89 7.27
C GLU A 169 -11.16 12.93 5.90
N MET A 170 -11.48 11.75 5.34
CA MET A 170 -12.15 11.60 4.04
C MET A 170 -13.64 11.92 4.14
N LEU A 171 -14.29 11.41 5.19
CA LEU A 171 -15.68 11.72 5.49
C LEU A 171 -15.87 13.21 5.79
N SER A 172 -14.98 13.78 6.60
CA SER A 172 -14.97 15.22 6.92
C SER A 172 -14.90 16.06 5.65
N ASP A 173 -14.03 15.72 4.70
CA ASP A 173 -13.89 16.45 3.44
C ASP A 173 -15.20 16.44 2.63
N TYR A 174 -15.81 15.26 2.46
CA TYR A 174 -17.08 15.10 1.77
C TYR A 174 -18.24 15.86 2.45
N LEU A 175 -18.38 15.70 3.77
CA LEU A 175 -19.44 16.35 4.54
C LEU A 175 -19.29 17.88 4.52
N ALA A 176 -18.05 18.38 4.67
CA ALA A 176 -17.76 19.81 4.56
C ALA A 176 -18.11 20.36 3.17
N ALA A 177 -17.81 19.63 2.09
CA ALA A 177 -18.17 20.01 0.72
C ALA A 177 -19.70 20.15 0.55
N ARG A 178 -20.44 19.25 1.18
CA ARG A 178 -21.90 19.14 1.08
C ARG A 178 -22.65 20.01 2.09
N GLY A 179 -21.96 20.64 3.03
CA GLY A 179 -22.62 21.39 4.12
C GLY A 179 -23.45 20.49 5.05
N MET A 180 -22.97 19.28 5.31
CA MET A 180 -23.63 18.26 6.12
C MET A 180 -22.84 17.95 7.39
N ALA A 181 -23.51 17.41 8.40
CA ALA A 181 -22.90 16.66 9.51
C ALA A 181 -23.42 15.22 9.49
N LEU A 182 -22.70 14.29 10.12
CA LEU A 182 -23.19 12.91 10.24
C LEU A 182 -23.83 12.74 11.62
N TYR A 183 -25.10 12.37 11.64
CA TYR A 183 -25.81 11.91 12.81
C TYR A 183 -25.66 10.40 12.94
N LEU A 184 -25.38 9.92 14.14
CA LEU A 184 -25.27 8.50 14.46
C LEU A 184 -26.26 8.15 15.56
N SER A 185 -26.95 7.03 15.39
CA SER A 185 -27.73 6.38 16.43
C SER A 185 -27.16 4.97 16.62
N SER A 186 -26.86 4.61 17.86
CA SER A 186 -26.24 3.33 18.19
C SER A 186 -26.90 2.64 19.38
N TYR A 187 -26.84 1.31 19.31
CA TYR A 187 -27.21 0.38 20.36
C TYR A 187 -26.03 -0.54 20.63
N HIS A 188 -25.57 -0.61 21.87
CA HIS A 188 -24.53 -1.52 22.30
C HIS A 188 -25.06 -2.39 23.42
N GLU A 189 -24.76 -3.68 23.35
CA GLU A 189 -25.17 -4.65 24.35
C GLU A 189 -23.99 -5.52 24.73
N ARG A 190 -23.87 -5.79 26.02
CA ARG A 190 -22.95 -6.78 26.59
C ARG A 190 -23.74 -7.76 27.43
N SER A 191 -23.58 -9.06 27.18
CA SER A 191 -24.30 -10.09 27.92
C SER A 191 -23.44 -11.28 28.28
N ALA A 192 -23.81 -11.96 29.37
CA ALA A 192 -23.22 -13.23 29.78
C ALA A 192 -24.25 -14.05 30.56
N TYR A 193 -24.11 -15.38 30.49
CA TYR A 193 -24.91 -16.32 31.26
C TYR A 193 -24.16 -16.75 32.53
N PHE A 194 -24.87 -16.96 33.63
CA PHE A 194 -24.29 -17.32 34.93
C PHE A 194 -25.02 -18.51 35.55
N ALA A 195 -24.27 -19.44 36.14
CA ALA A 195 -24.82 -20.60 36.86
C ALA A 195 -25.42 -20.20 38.20
N GLU A 196 -24.79 -19.24 38.86
CA GLU A 196 -25.24 -18.63 40.11
C GLU A 196 -25.43 -17.12 39.91
N LYS A 197 -26.36 -16.52 40.64
CA LYS A 197 -26.64 -15.10 40.53
C LYS A 197 -25.39 -14.31 40.93
N PRO A 198 -24.82 -13.47 40.05
CA PRO A 198 -23.57 -12.78 40.38
C PRO A 198 -23.82 -11.75 41.50
N PRO A 199 -22.86 -11.57 42.44
CA PRO A 199 -23.03 -10.74 43.62
C PRO A 199 -22.83 -9.24 43.32
N TYR A 200 -23.40 -8.75 42.24
CA TYR A 200 -23.34 -7.33 41.88
C TYR A 200 -24.35 -6.53 42.70
N SER A 201 -24.01 -5.29 43.03
CA SER A 201 -24.89 -4.40 43.83
C SER A 201 -26.24 -4.10 43.16
N TRP A 202 -26.34 -4.32 41.86
CA TRP A 202 -27.53 -4.12 41.03
C TRP A 202 -28.19 -5.44 40.61
N ALA A 203 -27.78 -6.59 41.16
CA ALA A 203 -28.28 -7.90 40.71
C ALA A 203 -29.77 -8.12 40.96
N ASP A 204 -30.34 -7.46 41.97
CA ASP A 204 -31.77 -7.58 42.33
C ASP A 204 -32.62 -6.41 41.86
N THR A 205 -32.01 -5.32 41.38
CA THR A 205 -32.72 -4.11 40.98
C THR A 205 -32.07 -3.53 39.73
N PRO A 206 -32.78 -3.53 38.58
CA PRO A 206 -32.31 -2.90 37.37
C PRO A 206 -31.85 -1.47 37.62
N ARG A 207 -30.77 -1.08 36.95
CA ARG A 207 -30.23 0.27 37.03
C ARG A 207 -30.34 0.93 35.67
N GLU A 208 -31.06 2.05 35.64
CA GLU A 208 -31.26 2.86 34.44
C GLU A 208 -30.75 4.27 34.71
N TRP A 209 -30.02 4.85 33.76
CA TRP A 209 -29.61 6.23 33.86
C TRP A 209 -29.30 6.81 32.48
N SER A 210 -29.46 8.12 32.38
CA SER A 210 -29.09 8.88 31.18
C SER A 210 -28.06 9.95 31.51
N ALA A 211 -27.14 10.20 30.57
CA ALA A 211 -26.16 11.27 30.66
C ALA A 211 -25.98 11.90 29.28
N GLY A 212 -26.44 13.16 29.14
CA GLY A 212 -26.47 13.82 27.84
C GLY A 212 -27.35 13.06 26.85
N ARG A 213 -26.74 12.52 25.78
CA ARG A 213 -27.42 11.76 24.72
C ARG A 213 -27.27 10.25 24.85
N ASP A 214 -26.75 9.80 25.99
CA ASP A 214 -26.63 8.39 26.33
C ASP A 214 -27.78 7.97 27.25
N SER A 215 -28.38 6.81 26.99
CA SER A 215 -29.21 6.07 27.93
C SER A 215 -28.60 4.70 28.18
N ARG A 216 -28.55 4.26 29.44
CA ARG A 216 -27.98 2.98 29.84
C ARG A 216 -28.91 2.20 30.74
N GLU A 217 -28.84 0.89 30.60
CA GLU A 217 -29.57 -0.07 31.43
C GLU A 217 -28.65 -1.22 31.84
N LEU A 218 -28.76 -1.65 33.10
CA LEU A 218 -28.09 -2.83 33.66
C LEU A 218 -29.10 -3.68 34.39
N TYR A 219 -29.15 -4.98 34.11
CA TYR A 219 -30.01 -5.87 34.87
C TYR A 219 -29.57 -7.33 34.78
N ILE A 220 -30.04 -8.12 35.75
CA ILE A 220 -29.91 -9.57 35.76
C ILE A 220 -31.31 -10.16 35.80
N THR A 221 -31.61 -11.05 34.86
CA THR A 221 -32.86 -11.83 34.84
C THR A 221 -32.57 -13.31 35.01
N ASP A 222 -33.62 -14.07 35.28
CA ASP A 222 -33.59 -15.51 35.06
C ASP A 222 -33.36 -15.78 33.56
N ALA A 223 -32.63 -16.86 33.26
CA ALA A 223 -32.33 -17.25 31.89
C ALA A 223 -33.49 -18.10 31.34
N ASP A 224 -34.32 -17.49 30.49
CA ASP A 224 -35.45 -18.20 29.86
C ASP A 224 -34.99 -19.24 28.82
N PHE A 225 -33.89 -18.95 28.10
CA PHE A 225 -33.34 -19.80 27.05
C PHE A 225 -31.80 -19.88 27.15
N PRO A 226 -31.26 -20.53 28.18
CA PRO A 226 -29.82 -20.62 28.35
C PRO A 226 -29.19 -21.58 27.32
N PRO A 227 -27.95 -21.34 26.91
CA PRO A 227 -27.23 -22.25 26.00
C PRO A 227 -26.93 -23.62 26.64
N ASP A 228 -26.84 -23.65 27.97
CA ASP A 228 -26.68 -24.86 28.78
C ASP A 228 -27.62 -24.78 30.01
N PRO A 229 -28.34 -25.85 30.38
CA PRO A 229 -29.26 -25.86 31.51
C PRO A 229 -28.63 -25.51 32.87
N SER A 230 -27.31 -25.59 33.00
CA SER A 230 -26.58 -25.19 34.21
C SER A 230 -26.53 -23.67 34.42
N PHE A 231 -26.86 -22.87 33.40
CA PHE A 231 -26.95 -21.42 33.52
C PHE A 231 -28.38 -21.00 33.85
N HIS A 232 -28.55 -20.34 34.99
CA HIS A 232 -29.86 -19.92 35.49
C HIS A 232 -30.12 -18.43 35.36
N PHE A 233 -29.08 -17.61 35.15
CA PHE A 233 -29.19 -16.14 35.10
C PHE A 233 -28.55 -15.58 33.83
N ARG A 234 -29.08 -14.47 33.33
CA ARG A 234 -28.50 -13.67 32.25
C ARG A 234 -28.23 -12.25 32.77
N GLY A 235 -26.97 -11.82 32.70
CA GLY A 235 -26.60 -10.43 32.94
C GLY A 235 -26.58 -9.65 31.63
N LEU A 236 -27.12 -8.44 31.64
CA LEU A 236 -27.16 -7.53 30.51
C LEU A 236 -26.68 -6.14 30.89
N GLY A 237 -25.93 -5.52 29.99
CA GLY A 237 -25.69 -4.09 29.99
C GLY A 237 -25.94 -3.52 28.60
N VAL A 238 -26.68 -2.41 28.54
CA VAL A 238 -27.11 -1.78 27.30
C VAL A 238 -26.78 -0.30 27.31
N LEU A 239 -26.40 0.22 26.14
CA LEU A 239 -26.20 1.64 25.86
C LEU A 239 -26.90 2.01 24.56
N TRP A 240 -27.86 2.93 24.65
CA TRP A 240 -28.34 3.70 23.50
C TRP A 240 -27.59 5.03 23.48
N ARG A 241 -27.03 5.39 22.32
CA ARG A 241 -26.33 6.65 22.15
C ARG A 241 -26.75 7.31 20.85
N THR A 242 -26.93 8.63 20.91
CA THR A 242 -26.99 9.46 19.71
C THR A 242 -25.85 10.47 19.74
N GLU A 243 -25.18 10.66 18.61
CA GLU A 243 -24.04 11.57 18.53
C GLU A 243 -23.89 12.19 17.13
N TRP A 244 -23.16 13.30 17.08
CA TRP A 244 -22.85 14.00 15.83
C TRP A 244 -21.35 13.87 15.56
N PHE A 245 -21.01 13.53 14.33
CA PHE A 245 -19.67 13.75 13.78
C PHE A 245 -19.69 15.05 12.97
N GLU A 246 -18.95 16.04 13.47
CA GLU A 246 -18.83 17.35 12.86
C GLU A 246 -17.68 17.35 11.85
N PRO A 247 -17.90 17.78 10.60
CA PRO A 247 -16.82 17.94 9.65
C PRO A 247 -15.89 19.09 10.05
N GLY A 248 -14.67 19.04 9.53
CA GLY A 248 -13.74 20.16 9.54
C GLY A 248 -14.23 21.35 8.69
N LYS A 249 -13.48 22.44 8.74
CA LYS A 249 -13.83 23.69 8.02
C LYS A 249 -13.52 23.64 6.52
N GLN A 250 -12.64 22.73 6.10
CA GLN A 250 -12.11 22.66 4.74
C GLN A 250 -12.49 21.34 4.07
N SER A 251 -12.64 21.41 2.75
CA SER A 251 -12.78 20.27 1.85
C SER A 251 -11.75 20.41 0.75
N ILE A 252 -10.58 19.82 0.97
CA ILE A 252 -9.44 19.89 0.06
C ILE A 252 -9.67 18.94 -1.12
N ARG A 253 -10.23 17.75 -0.86
CA ARG A 253 -10.34 16.66 -1.84
C ARG A 253 -11.56 16.77 -2.73
N VAL A 254 -12.68 17.25 -2.18
CA VAL A 254 -13.97 17.32 -2.88
C VAL A 254 -14.25 18.72 -3.42
N ARG A 255 -14.17 19.76 -2.58
CA ARG A 255 -14.40 21.16 -2.99
C ARG A 255 -13.16 21.83 -3.59
N GLY A 256 -11.95 21.33 -3.29
CA GLY A 256 -10.69 21.91 -3.77
C GLY A 256 -10.21 23.10 -2.93
N ASP A 257 -10.58 23.15 -1.65
CA ASP A 257 -10.10 24.19 -0.76
C ASP A 257 -8.56 24.17 -0.64
N PRO A 258 -7.90 25.33 -0.45
CA PRO A 258 -6.46 25.38 -0.28
C PRO A 258 -5.98 24.55 0.90
N GLU A 259 -4.88 23.82 0.72
CA GLU A 259 -4.22 23.15 1.84
C GLU A 259 -3.76 24.17 2.89
N PRO A 260 -3.93 23.89 4.20
CA PRO A 260 -3.56 24.83 5.25
C PRO A 260 -2.05 24.91 5.46
N ASP A 261 -1.31 23.84 5.13
CA ASP A 261 0.13 23.75 5.38
C ASP A 261 0.94 23.97 4.10
N ASP A 262 1.78 25.01 4.12
CA ASP A 262 2.74 25.24 3.05
C ASP A 262 3.91 24.26 3.13
N VAL A 263 4.07 23.43 2.10
CA VAL A 263 5.23 22.56 1.97
C VAL A 263 6.43 23.36 1.46
N SER A 264 7.57 23.25 2.14
CA SER A 264 8.80 23.98 1.78
C SER A 264 9.97 23.08 1.38
N PHE A 265 10.81 23.59 0.49
CA PHE A 265 11.95 22.89 -0.12
C PHE A 265 13.23 23.71 0.05
N ALA A 266 14.35 23.03 0.31
CA ALA A 266 15.67 23.64 0.31
C ALA A 266 16.07 24.10 -1.10
N VAL A 267 16.64 25.30 -1.18
CA VAL A 267 17.01 25.98 -2.43
C VAL A 267 18.45 26.47 -2.32
N GLY A 268 19.21 26.35 -3.41
CA GLY A 268 20.62 26.74 -3.40
C GLY A 268 21.47 25.90 -2.44
N THR A 269 22.68 26.37 -2.14
CA THR A 269 23.66 25.67 -1.31
C THR A 269 23.63 26.08 0.16
N ASP A 270 22.99 27.20 0.49
CA ASP A 270 22.97 27.81 1.84
C ASP A 270 21.89 27.22 2.76
N GLY A 271 21.04 26.35 2.24
CA GLY A 271 19.96 25.70 2.99
C GLY A 271 18.73 26.57 3.21
N ASN A 272 18.64 27.73 2.55
CA ASN A 272 17.41 28.52 2.52
C ASN A 272 16.24 27.68 1.99
N ARG A 273 15.02 27.92 2.48
CA ARG A 273 13.83 27.19 2.03
C ARG A 273 12.81 28.11 1.38
N LYS A 274 12.10 27.60 0.38
CA LYS A 274 10.95 28.25 -0.27
C LYS A 274 9.74 27.33 -0.21
N ILE A 275 8.55 27.91 -0.04
CA ILE A 275 7.30 27.15 -0.13
C ILE A 275 7.02 26.79 -1.60
N ALA A 276 6.24 25.73 -1.83
CA ALA A 276 5.93 25.22 -3.18
C ALA A 276 5.43 26.33 -4.12
N ALA A 277 4.54 27.20 -3.64
CA ALA A 277 4.03 28.34 -4.42
C ALA A 277 5.13 29.30 -4.89
N GLN A 278 6.18 29.50 -4.11
CA GLN A 278 7.33 30.36 -4.46
C GLN A 278 8.30 29.69 -5.45
N CYS A 279 8.16 28.38 -5.67
CA CYS A 279 8.91 27.67 -6.71
C CYS A 279 8.33 27.92 -8.11
N ILE A 280 7.07 28.38 -8.21
CA ILE A 280 6.44 28.76 -9.47
C ILE A 280 7.17 29.98 -10.06
N GLY A 281 7.61 29.87 -11.31
CA GLY A 281 8.38 30.92 -12.00
C GLY A 281 9.85 31.02 -11.57
N SER A 282 10.29 30.23 -10.59
CA SER A 282 11.70 30.18 -10.20
C SER A 282 12.50 29.40 -11.26
N MET A 283 13.44 30.07 -11.93
CA MET A 283 14.38 29.41 -12.86
C MET A 283 15.53 28.72 -12.09
N THR A 284 15.18 27.77 -11.22
CA THR A 284 16.16 27.06 -10.39
C THR A 284 15.85 25.57 -10.31
N TYR A 285 16.85 24.82 -9.84
CA TYR A 285 16.73 23.41 -9.52
C TYR A 285 16.64 23.20 -8.02
N LEU A 286 15.98 22.12 -7.64
CA LEU A 286 15.93 21.61 -6.27
C LEU A 286 16.68 20.29 -6.22
N ALA A 287 17.25 19.96 -5.06
CA ALA A 287 17.93 18.69 -4.82
C ALA A 287 17.23 17.87 -3.74
N PHE A 288 17.29 16.56 -3.92
CA PHE A 288 16.69 15.56 -3.06
C PHE A 288 17.67 14.43 -2.81
N LYS A 289 17.64 13.90 -1.59
CA LYS A 289 18.34 12.69 -1.23
C LYS A 289 17.84 11.53 -2.10
N PRO A 290 18.73 10.66 -2.61
CA PRO A 290 18.34 9.58 -3.53
C PRO A 290 17.49 8.48 -2.89
N THR A 291 17.38 8.46 -1.56
CA THR A 291 16.38 7.66 -0.82
C THR A 291 14.93 8.01 -1.20
N LEU A 292 14.71 9.15 -1.86
CA LEU A 292 13.41 9.53 -2.40
C LEU A 292 12.88 8.51 -3.41
N VAL A 293 13.74 7.99 -4.30
CA VAL A 293 13.27 7.12 -5.40
C VAL A 293 12.68 5.82 -4.86
N PRO A 294 13.34 5.08 -3.95
CA PRO A 294 12.72 3.93 -3.29
C PRO A 294 11.42 4.29 -2.55
N ALA A 295 11.35 5.45 -1.90
CA ALA A 295 10.13 5.89 -1.20
C ALA A 295 8.95 6.09 -2.16
N LEU A 296 9.16 6.73 -3.32
CA LEU A 296 8.13 6.92 -4.34
C LEU A 296 7.75 5.60 -5.04
N LEU A 297 8.71 4.68 -5.22
CA LEU A 297 8.44 3.36 -5.81
C LEU A 297 7.73 2.39 -4.86
N HIS A 298 7.58 2.73 -3.57
CA HIS A 298 6.80 1.94 -2.62
C HIS A 298 5.29 2.08 -2.83
N PHE A 299 4.85 3.15 -3.50
CA PHE A 299 3.45 3.35 -3.86
C PHE A 299 3.05 2.44 -5.01
N ARG A 300 1.79 2.00 -5.02
CA ARG A 300 1.24 1.14 -6.08
C ARG A 300 1.31 1.77 -7.47
N GLY A 301 1.17 3.10 -7.56
CA GLY A 301 1.37 3.87 -8.79
C GLY A 301 2.83 4.14 -9.14
N GLY A 302 3.78 3.73 -8.28
CA GLY A 302 5.20 3.98 -8.38
C GLY A 302 5.82 3.45 -9.67
N ARG A 303 6.33 4.33 -10.53
CA ARG A 303 7.11 3.95 -11.72
C ARG A 303 8.34 4.81 -11.90
N LEU A 304 9.40 4.17 -12.40
CA LEU A 304 10.66 4.78 -12.77
C LEU A 304 10.97 4.46 -14.23
N GLY A 305 11.34 5.48 -15.00
CA GLY A 305 11.82 5.36 -16.38
C GLY A 305 13.06 6.22 -16.60
N TRP A 306 13.83 5.90 -17.65
CA TRP A 306 15.09 6.57 -17.97
C TRP A 306 15.05 7.14 -19.38
N TYR A 307 15.66 8.32 -19.57
CA TYR A 307 15.80 8.98 -20.88
C TYR A 307 17.26 8.98 -21.35
N SER A 308 18.19 9.16 -20.42
CA SER A 308 19.64 9.14 -20.66
C SER A 308 20.35 8.44 -19.50
N ARG A 309 21.70 8.49 -19.43
CA ARG A 309 22.45 7.87 -18.31
C ARG A 309 21.95 8.37 -16.96
N ASP A 310 21.77 9.68 -16.84
CA ASP A 310 21.51 10.34 -15.56
C ASP A 310 20.21 11.16 -15.58
N THR A 311 19.32 10.99 -16.55
CA THR A 311 17.97 11.60 -16.53
C THR A 311 16.86 10.58 -16.72
N GLY A 312 15.70 10.87 -16.15
CA GLY A 312 14.55 9.98 -16.20
C GLY A 312 13.25 10.63 -15.74
N GLY A 313 12.22 9.80 -15.62
CA GLY A 313 10.91 10.15 -15.08
C GLY A 313 10.57 9.29 -13.87
N ILE A 314 9.96 9.88 -12.85
CA ILE A 314 9.43 9.17 -11.69
C ILE A 314 7.99 9.61 -11.39
N THR A 315 7.16 8.66 -10.99
CA THR A 315 5.74 8.83 -10.63
C THR A 315 5.49 8.11 -9.31
N ALA A 316 4.67 8.68 -8.42
CA ALA A 316 4.12 7.98 -7.25
C ALA A 316 2.64 7.62 -7.45
N ALA A 317 1.88 8.51 -8.09
CA ALA A 317 0.56 8.25 -8.66
C ALA A 317 0.54 8.60 -10.17
N ASP A 318 -0.20 9.63 -10.58
CA ASP A 318 -0.49 9.90 -11.99
C ASP A 318 0.46 10.93 -12.63
N THR A 319 1.02 11.85 -11.85
CA THR A 319 1.88 12.92 -12.38
C THR A 319 3.34 12.50 -12.39
N GLY A 320 3.93 12.46 -13.59
CA GLY A 320 5.35 12.15 -13.76
C GLY A 320 6.24 13.38 -13.63
N ILE A 321 7.29 13.27 -12.81
CA ILE A 321 8.32 14.30 -12.67
C ILE A 321 9.58 13.87 -13.39
N HIS A 322 10.12 14.78 -14.18
CA HIS A 322 11.43 14.62 -14.80
C HIS A 322 12.52 14.95 -13.81
N PHE A 323 13.48 14.05 -13.68
CA PHE A 323 14.62 14.21 -12.79
C PHE A 323 15.94 13.99 -13.51
N GLY A 324 17.01 14.46 -12.88
CA GLY A 324 18.36 14.09 -13.23
C GLY A 324 19.21 13.81 -12.00
N VAL A 325 20.21 12.96 -12.12
CA VAL A 325 21.17 12.65 -11.07
C VAL A 325 22.42 13.50 -11.28
N ASN A 326 22.88 14.18 -10.23
CA ASN A 326 24.10 14.98 -10.31
C ASN A 326 25.35 14.16 -9.91
N ALA A 327 26.53 14.79 -9.96
CA ALA A 327 27.80 14.13 -9.66
C ALA A 327 27.91 13.60 -8.21
N LEU A 328 27.09 14.10 -7.29
CA LEU A 328 27.02 13.65 -5.90
C LEU A 328 25.94 12.59 -5.66
N GLY A 329 25.25 12.14 -6.72
CA GLY A 329 24.17 11.18 -6.61
C GLY A 329 22.84 11.77 -6.10
N LEU A 330 22.73 13.10 -5.99
CA LEU A 330 21.48 13.76 -5.64
C LEU A 330 20.50 13.72 -6.81
N VAL A 331 19.22 13.55 -6.49
CA VAL A 331 18.13 13.68 -7.45
C VAL A 331 17.81 15.16 -7.57
N THR A 332 17.92 15.68 -8.78
CA THR A 332 17.71 17.09 -9.11
C THR A 332 16.52 17.22 -10.04
N ILE A 333 15.68 18.23 -9.82
CA ILE A 333 14.48 18.49 -10.61
C ILE A 333 14.31 20.00 -10.77
N PHE A 334 13.53 20.41 -11.76
CA PHE A 334 13.22 21.81 -11.93
C PHE A 334 12.15 22.27 -10.94
N ALA A 335 12.38 23.39 -10.25
CA ALA A 335 11.58 23.81 -9.09
C ALA A 335 10.08 23.97 -9.41
N LYS A 336 9.74 24.41 -10.64
CA LYS A 336 8.34 24.60 -11.06
C LYS A 336 7.52 23.31 -11.04
N ASP A 337 8.17 22.15 -11.22
CA ASP A 337 7.48 20.88 -11.42
C ASP A 337 6.97 20.32 -10.07
N ILE A 338 7.65 20.65 -8.96
CA ILE A 338 7.17 20.36 -7.59
C ILE A 338 5.87 21.08 -7.27
N ALA A 339 5.75 22.34 -7.68
CA ALA A 339 4.59 23.16 -7.35
C ALA A 339 3.29 22.67 -8.01
N LYS A 340 3.40 21.77 -9.00
CA LYS A 340 2.27 21.17 -9.70
C LYS A 340 1.80 19.84 -9.10
N LEU A 341 2.54 19.31 -8.13
CA LEU A 341 2.17 18.08 -7.46
C LEU A 341 1.08 18.33 -6.43
N ASP A 342 0.31 17.28 -6.16
CA ASP A 342 -0.61 17.26 -5.03
C ASP A 342 0.17 17.37 -3.70
N GLY A 343 -0.41 17.99 -2.68
CA GLY A 343 0.32 18.29 -1.46
C GLY A 343 0.81 17.05 -0.71
N TRP A 344 0.15 15.90 -0.85
CA TRP A 344 0.66 14.65 -0.28
C TRP A 344 1.97 14.20 -0.93
N GLU A 345 2.10 14.32 -2.26
CA GLU A 345 3.37 14.06 -2.96
C GLU A 345 4.41 15.08 -2.55
N GLN A 346 4.05 16.38 -2.53
CA GLN A 346 4.96 17.44 -2.10
C GLN A 346 5.58 17.16 -0.73
N ARG A 347 4.80 16.65 0.23
CA ARG A 347 5.30 16.27 1.57
C ARG A 347 6.35 15.15 1.51
N ILE A 348 6.17 14.15 0.64
CA ILE A 348 7.17 13.11 0.42
C ILE A 348 8.45 13.72 -0.15
N TRP A 349 8.34 14.53 -1.20
CA TRP A 349 9.50 15.23 -1.77
C TRP A 349 10.20 16.09 -0.71
N ALA A 350 9.45 16.85 0.10
CA ALA A 350 10.01 17.73 1.12
C ALA A 350 10.77 16.99 2.22
N ALA A 351 10.34 15.77 2.58
CA ALA A 351 11.04 14.91 3.54
C ALA A 351 12.45 14.50 3.05
N HIS A 352 12.66 14.46 1.73
CA HIS A 352 13.95 14.16 1.12
C HIS A 352 14.68 15.40 0.60
N SER A 353 14.12 16.60 0.76
CA SER A 353 14.71 17.84 0.28
C SER A 353 16.03 18.16 1.00
N THR A 354 17.04 18.57 0.23
CA THR A 354 18.39 18.88 0.72
C THR A 354 18.95 20.08 -0.05
N PRO A 355 19.92 20.84 0.50
CA PRO A 355 20.60 21.87 -0.28
C PRO A 355 21.17 21.32 -1.59
N LEU A 356 21.15 22.14 -2.64
CA LEU A 356 21.65 21.81 -3.98
C LEU A 356 23.19 21.85 -3.98
N ASP A 357 23.81 20.81 -3.42
CA ASP A 357 25.24 20.61 -3.51
C ASP A 357 25.62 19.94 -4.85
N GLY A 358 26.78 20.27 -5.40
CA GLY A 358 27.27 19.75 -6.68
C GLY A 358 26.52 20.23 -7.92
N GLY A 359 25.57 21.16 -7.77
CA GLY A 359 24.79 21.73 -8.87
C GLY A 359 23.72 20.77 -9.45
N ALA A 360 22.99 21.25 -10.45
CA ALA A 360 22.00 20.44 -11.16
C ALA A 360 22.67 19.29 -11.95
N SER A 361 21.91 18.23 -12.23
CA SER A 361 22.36 17.22 -13.19
C SER A 361 22.69 17.87 -14.53
N ARG A 362 23.89 17.58 -15.05
CA ARG A 362 24.36 18.14 -16.32
C ARG A 362 23.46 17.75 -17.48
N GLU A 363 23.10 16.49 -17.58
CA GLU A 363 22.24 15.98 -18.65
C GLU A 363 20.82 16.58 -18.57
N LEU A 364 20.28 16.78 -17.35
CA LEU A 364 18.99 17.43 -17.17
C LEU A 364 19.05 18.90 -17.57
N PHE A 365 20.10 19.60 -17.12
CA PHE A 365 20.32 21.00 -17.47
C PHE A 365 20.45 21.18 -18.98
N ASP A 366 21.24 20.34 -19.65
CA ASP A 366 21.43 20.40 -21.10
C ASP A 366 20.12 20.11 -21.84
N ALA A 367 19.33 19.14 -21.38
CA ALA A 367 18.03 18.83 -21.98
C ALA A 367 17.01 19.98 -21.81
N GLN A 368 16.90 20.56 -20.61
CA GLN A 368 15.86 21.54 -20.29
C GLN A 368 16.23 23.00 -20.64
N MET A 369 17.50 23.39 -20.51
CA MET A 369 17.96 24.77 -20.68
C MET A 369 18.65 25.00 -22.01
N ASN A 370 19.50 24.05 -22.42
CA ASN A 370 20.27 24.15 -23.66
C ASN A 370 19.58 23.49 -24.85
N CYS A 371 18.44 22.82 -24.64
CA CYS A 371 17.73 22.03 -25.65
C CYS A 371 18.63 21.00 -26.35
N ASN A 372 19.58 20.42 -25.62
CA ASN A 372 20.58 19.49 -26.12
C ASN A 372 20.57 18.18 -25.29
N PRO A 373 19.55 17.32 -25.46
CA PRO A 373 19.44 16.08 -24.69
C PRO A 373 20.64 15.16 -24.95
N ALA A 374 21.14 14.52 -23.88
CA ALA A 374 22.28 13.62 -23.96
C ALA A 374 21.95 12.34 -24.76
N ALA A 375 22.89 11.88 -25.57
CA ALA A 375 22.80 10.59 -26.28
C ALA A 375 23.28 9.38 -25.44
N THR A 376 23.54 9.60 -24.16
CA THR A 376 23.94 8.53 -23.23
C THR A 376 22.74 7.65 -22.88
N ALA A 377 22.99 6.45 -22.36
CA ALA A 377 21.92 5.53 -21.95
C ALA A 377 22.15 5.02 -20.53
N ALA A 378 21.07 4.93 -19.75
CA ALA A 378 21.08 4.25 -18.46
C ALA A 378 21.32 2.75 -18.66
N PRO A 379 22.17 2.09 -17.84
CA PRO A 379 22.30 0.65 -17.89
C PRO A 379 20.99 -0.06 -17.53
N GLU A 380 20.14 0.52 -16.68
CA GLU A 380 18.80 0.02 -16.35
C GLU A 380 17.96 -0.27 -17.59
N ALA A 381 17.94 0.65 -18.56
CA ALA A 381 17.15 0.54 -19.77
C ALA A 381 17.63 -0.58 -20.72
N GLN A 382 18.86 -1.06 -20.53
CA GLN A 382 19.49 -2.06 -21.40
C GLN A 382 19.42 -3.48 -20.85
N VAL A 383 18.99 -3.67 -19.59
CA VAL A 383 19.03 -4.98 -18.91
C VAL A 383 18.18 -6.03 -19.65
N ALA A 384 16.97 -5.67 -20.06
CA ALA A 384 16.10 -6.58 -20.81
C ALA A 384 16.73 -6.93 -22.17
N ASP A 385 17.17 -5.92 -22.92
CA ASP A 385 17.73 -6.08 -24.26
C ASP A 385 18.96 -7.00 -24.29
N VAL A 386 19.87 -6.88 -23.31
CA VAL A 386 21.06 -7.74 -23.28
C VAL A 386 20.74 -9.18 -22.89
N LEU A 387 19.72 -9.42 -22.06
CA LEU A 387 19.26 -10.77 -21.72
C LEU A 387 18.60 -11.43 -22.93
N ASP A 388 17.77 -10.68 -23.65
CA ASP A 388 17.14 -11.15 -24.89
C ASP A 388 18.19 -11.40 -25.99
N ALA A 389 19.22 -10.56 -26.08
CA ALA A 389 20.33 -10.75 -27.01
C ALA A 389 21.15 -12.01 -26.69
N LEU A 390 21.39 -12.29 -25.40
CA LEU A 390 22.05 -13.51 -24.96
C LEU A 390 21.25 -14.75 -25.35
N ASP A 391 19.95 -14.75 -25.07
CA ASP A 391 19.08 -15.88 -25.35
C ASP A 391 18.95 -16.12 -26.86
N LYS A 392 18.77 -15.06 -27.65
CA LYS A 392 18.75 -15.12 -29.12
C LYS A 392 20.07 -15.62 -29.71
N ALA A 393 21.21 -15.16 -29.20
CA ALA A 393 22.53 -15.60 -29.66
C ALA A 393 22.74 -17.10 -29.41
N PHE A 394 22.35 -17.58 -28.23
CA PHE A 394 22.45 -18.98 -27.87
C PHE A 394 21.47 -19.84 -28.68
N GLN A 395 20.21 -19.42 -28.80
CA GLN A 395 19.19 -20.12 -29.58
C GLN A 395 19.54 -20.22 -31.06
N SER A 396 20.06 -19.13 -31.65
CA SER A 396 20.49 -19.13 -33.06
C SER A 396 21.63 -20.11 -33.33
N ARG A 397 22.49 -20.35 -32.32
CA ARG A 397 23.66 -21.22 -32.47
C ARG A 397 23.39 -22.69 -32.10
N PHE A 398 22.56 -22.93 -31.09
CA PHE A 398 22.37 -24.27 -30.50
C PHE A 398 20.93 -24.80 -30.57
N GLY A 399 19.99 -24.02 -31.13
CA GLY A 399 18.61 -24.46 -31.40
C GLY A 399 17.67 -24.48 -30.19
N ALA A 400 18.11 -24.06 -29.01
CA ALA A 400 17.32 -23.98 -27.79
C ALA A 400 17.64 -22.70 -27.01
N PRO A 401 16.71 -22.13 -26.23
CA PRO A 401 17.00 -20.98 -25.37
C PRO A 401 17.97 -21.35 -24.22
N VAL A 402 18.74 -20.39 -23.75
CA VAL A 402 19.60 -20.53 -22.56
C VAL A 402 18.91 -20.05 -21.30
N LEU A 403 17.92 -19.17 -21.40
CA LEU A 403 17.17 -18.64 -20.27
C LEU A 403 15.76 -19.25 -20.22
N ARG A 404 15.38 -19.76 -19.05
CA ARG A 404 14.01 -20.22 -18.79
C ARG A 404 13.07 -19.02 -18.69
N ASP A 405 11.87 -19.17 -19.22
CA ASP A 405 10.81 -18.18 -19.05
C ASP A 405 10.25 -18.20 -17.61
N HIS A 406 9.85 -17.04 -17.11
CA HIS A 406 9.25 -16.90 -15.79
C HIS A 406 8.42 -15.61 -15.69
N GLY A 407 7.16 -15.70 -15.27
CA GLY A 407 6.26 -14.54 -15.14
C GLY A 407 6.68 -13.48 -14.11
N ALA A 408 7.78 -13.67 -13.38
CA ALA A 408 8.29 -12.71 -12.40
C ALA A 408 9.33 -11.74 -13.01
N VAL A 409 9.79 -11.99 -14.24
CA VAL A 409 10.88 -11.22 -14.88
C VAL A 409 10.54 -9.74 -14.96
N GLU A 410 9.34 -9.38 -15.41
CA GLU A 410 8.93 -7.97 -15.51
C GLU A 410 8.97 -7.27 -14.15
N ALA A 411 8.47 -7.92 -13.10
CA ALA A 411 8.46 -7.38 -11.75
C ALA A 411 9.88 -7.27 -11.15
N ILE A 412 10.83 -8.12 -11.55
CA ILE A 412 12.23 -8.04 -11.13
C ILE A 412 12.95 -6.91 -11.89
N ILE A 413 12.71 -6.75 -13.20
CA ILE A 413 13.26 -5.64 -14.00
C ILE A 413 12.84 -4.29 -13.41
N ARG A 414 11.56 -4.12 -13.04
CA ARG A 414 11.07 -2.89 -12.39
C ARG A 414 11.80 -2.56 -11.08
N ARG A 415 12.30 -3.57 -10.37
CA ARG A 415 13.09 -3.44 -9.12
C ARG A 415 14.60 -3.35 -9.37
N THR A 416 15.05 -3.40 -10.63
CA THR A 416 16.47 -3.39 -10.99
C THR A 416 16.90 -1.98 -11.36
N HIS A 417 17.20 -1.16 -10.34
CA HIS A 417 17.64 0.23 -10.52
C HIS A 417 18.71 0.64 -9.52
N ARG A 418 19.58 1.59 -9.91
CA ARG A 418 20.73 2.01 -9.08
C ARG A 418 20.36 2.56 -7.71
N PHE A 419 19.18 3.19 -7.58
CA PHE A 419 18.76 3.79 -6.31
C PHE A 419 18.55 2.78 -5.18
N ARG A 420 18.44 1.47 -5.46
CA ARG A 420 18.43 0.47 -4.37
C ARG A 420 19.69 0.51 -3.53
N ALA A 421 20.83 0.87 -4.10
CA ALA A 421 22.12 0.88 -3.41
C ALA A 421 22.18 1.88 -2.24
N VAL A 422 21.23 2.81 -2.11
CA VAL A 422 21.17 3.78 -1.00
C VAL A 422 20.54 3.20 0.28
N GLU A 423 19.84 2.08 0.17
CA GLU A 423 19.26 1.37 1.31
C GLU A 423 20.31 0.52 2.02
N GLN A 424 20.04 0.16 3.27
CA GLN A 424 20.88 -0.79 3.99
C GLN A 424 20.97 -2.11 3.20
N ASP A 425 22.19 -2.59 2.96
CA ASP A 425 22.49 -3.79 2.15
C ASP A 425 21.94 -3.76 0.71
N GLY A 426 21.48 -2.59 0.24
CA GLY A 426 20.74 -2.45 -1.00
C GLY A 426 21.54 -2.76 -2.27
N LEU A 427 22.88 -2.62 -2.22
CA LEU A 427 23.77 -3.08 -3.29
C LEU A 427 23.78 -4.60 -3.42
N LEU A 428 23.73 -5.32 -2.29
CA LEU A 428 23.66 -6.79 -2.26
C LEU A 428 22.30 -7.26 -2.78
N ALA A 429 21.23 -6.57 -2.37
CA ALA A 429 19.89 -6.82 -2.88
C ALA A 429 19.78 -6.58 -4.40
N LEU A 430 20.45 -5.55 -4.93
CA LEU A 430 20.52 -5.32 -6.38
C LEU A 430 21.28 -6.46 -7.10
N ALA A 431 22.42 -6.91 -6.55
CA ALA A 431 23.16 -8.05 -7.08
C ALA A 431 22.35 -9.36 -7.09
N LYS A 432 21.46 -9.53 -6.10
CA LYS A 432 20.53 -10.64 -6.02
C LYS A 432 19.49 -10.61 -7.13
N GLU A 433 18.87 -9.46 -7.42
CA GLU A 433 17.95 -9.36 -8.58
C GLU A 433 18.64 -9.66 -9.90
N LEU A 434 19.88 -9.18 -10.10
CA LEU A 434 20.65 -9.48 -11.30
C LEU A 434 20.92 -10.99 -11.47
N ASN A 435 21.18 -11.71 -10.38
CA ASN A 435 21.29 -13.17 -10.42
C ASN A 435 19.95 -13.86 -10.71
N ARG A 436 18.84 -13.36 -10.17
CA ARG A 436 17.50 -13.88 -10.50
C ARG A 436 17.13 -13.67 -11.97
N LEU A 437 17.62 -12.59 -12.59
CA LEU A 437 17.41 -12.30 -14.01
C LEU A 437 18.27 -13.15 -14.94
N LEU A 438 19.47 -13.55 -14.51
CA LEU A 438 20.42 -14.32 -15.32
C LEU A 438 20.67 -15.71 -14.73
N THR A 439 21.50 -15.79 -13.69
CA THR A 439 22.05 -17.05 -13.14
C THR A 439 20.98 -18.07 -12.81
N GLU A 440 19.92 -17.69 -12.10
CA GLU A 440 18.84 -18.60 -11.67
C GLU A 440 17.93 -19.04 -12.83
N ARG A 441 17.97 -18.31 -13.95
CA ARG A 441 17.22 -18.62 -15.17
C ARG A 441 18.01 -19.44 -16.17
N ILE A 442 19.33 -19.57 -16.04
CA ILE A 442 20.14 -20.38 -16.96
C ILE A 442 19.65 -21.83 -16.95
N ASP A 443 19.27 -22.33 -18.14
CA ASP A 443 18.97 -23.74 -18.32
C ASP A 443 20.26 -24.55 -18.41
N LEU A 444 20.66 -25.08 -17.25
CA LEU A 444 21.86 -25.89 -17.14
C LEU A 444 21.80 -27.13 -18.04
N ALA A 445 20.63 -27.70 -18.32
CA ALA A 445 20.52 -28.87 -19.19
C ALA A 445 20.86 -28.51 -20.65
N ALA A 446 20.32 -27.38 -21.13
CA ALA A 446 20.61 -26.87 -22.47
C ALA A 446 22.07 -26.43 -22.63
N LEU A 447 22.68 -25.89 -21.56
CA LEU A 447 24.04 -25.31 -21.60
C LEU A 447 25.17 -26.35 -21.59
N ARG A 448 24.97 -27.51 -20.95
CA ARG A 448 26.06 -28.49 -20.71
C ARG A 448 26.65 -29.11 -21.97
N GLY A 449 25.80 -29.50 -22.93
CA GLY A 449 26.22 -30.06 -24.22
C GLY A 449 27.13 -29.08 -24.98
N PRO A 450 26.65 -27.86 -25.29
CA PRO A 450 27.45 -26.80 -25.90
C PRO A 450 28.75 -26.50 -25.16
N ALA A 451 28.74 -26.49 -23.82
CA ALA A 451 29.94 -26.27 -23.01
C ALA A 451 30.93 -27.45 -22.97
N GLY A 452 30.56 -28.63 -23.51
CA GLY A 452 31.38 -29.84 -23.46
C GLY A 452 31.55 -30.38 -22.04
N VAL A 453 30.52 -30.21 -21.20
CA VAL A 453 30.51 -30.65 -19.80
C VAL A 453 29.81 -32.00 -19.71
N ALA A 454 30.54 -33.02 -19.27
CA ALA A 454 29.99 -34.37 -19.11
C ALA A 454 28.88 -34.39 -18.05
N THR A 455 27.88 -35.27 -18.20
CA THR A 455 26.74 -35.37 -17.27
C THR A 455 27.16 -35.59 -15.80
N LYS A 456 28.31 -36.22 -15.57
CA LYS A 456 28.85 -36.49 -14.22
C LYS A 456 29.58 -35.30 -13.57
N GLU A 457 29.93 -34.27 -14.33
CA GLU A 457 30.75 -33.15 -13.85
C GLU A 457 29.90 -32.09 -13.11
N LYS A 458 30.17 -31.79 -11.84
CA LYS A 458 29.32 -30.88 -11.03
C LYS A 458 29.66 -29.40 -11.22
N LEU A 459 29.55 -28.88 -12.44
CA LEU A 459 29.66 -27.43 -12.69
C LEU A 459 28.30 -26.73 -12.50
N ARG A 460 28.35 -25.59 -11.81
CA ARG A 460 27.22 -24.66 -11.65
C ARG A 460 27.07 -23.77 -12.89
N GLU A 461 25.99 -22.99 -12.93
CA GLU A 461 25.51 -22.21 -14.07
C GLU A 461 26.60 -21.28 -14.63
N LEU A 462 27.14 -20.36 -13.82
CA LEU A 462 28.18 -19.41 -14.27
C LEU A 462 29.47 -20.08 -14.73
N LYS A 463 29.88 -21.18 -14.08
CA LYS A 463 31.10 -21.92 -14.48
C LYS A 463 30.90 -22.71 -15.77
N THR A 464 29.70 -23.22 -16.00
CA THR A 464 29.34 -23.86 -17.26
C THR A 464 29.30 -22.85 -18.39
N LEU A 465 28.78 -21.64 -18.13
CA LEU A 465 28.76 -20.53 -19.08
C LEU A 465 30.18 -20.04 -19.41
N GLU A 466 31.05 -19.87 -18.41
CA GLU A 466 32.46 -19.52 -18.63
C GLU A 466 33.17 -20.53 -19.53
N ARG A 467 32.92 -21.83 -19.33
CA ARG A 467 33.51 -22.88 -20.17
C ARG A 467 33.01 -22.84 -21.61
N LEU A 468 31.74 -22.49 -21.83
CA LEU A 468 31.22 -22.24 -23.17
C LEU A 468 31.94 -21.05 -23.82
N VAL A 469 32.04 -19.92 -23.12
CA VAL A 469 32.72 -18.71 -23.60
C VAL A 469 34.19 -18.98 -23.91
N ALA A 470 34.86 -19.81 -23.11
CA ALA A 470 36.25 -20.23 -23.32
C ALA A 470 36.46 -20.98 -24.66
N LYS A 471 35.44 -21.67 -25.18
CA LYS A 471 35.53 -22.28 -26.52
C LYS A 471 35.66 -21.25 -27.65
N SER A 472 35.16 -20.04 -27.44
CA SER A 472 35.25 -18.95 -28.43
C SER A 472 36.45 -18.04 -28.21
N LEU A 473 36.76 -17.69 -26.95
CA LEU A 473 37.77 -16.67 -26.61
C LEU A 473 39.10 -17.24 -26.07
N GLY A 474 39.12 -18.52 -25.69
CA GLY A 474 40.18 -19.12 -24.89
C GLY A 474 40.02 -18.88 -23.38
N ASP A 475 40.63 -19.75 -22.57
CA ASP A 475 40.43 -19.79 -21.11
C ASP A 475 40.79 -18.48 -20.39
N ALA A 476 41.90 -17.86 -20.76
CA ALA A 476 42.37 -16.64 -20.10
C ALA A 476 41.41 -15.46 -20.35
N ALA A 477 40.99 -15.27 -21.60
CA ALA A 477 40.06 -14.20 -21.97
C ALA A 477 38.66 -14.45 -21.39
N ALA A 478 38.17 -15.69 -21.40
CA ALA A 478 36.88 -16.04 -20.81
C ALA A 478 36.81 -15.77 -19.30
N ARG A 479 37.90 -16.04 -18.56
CA ARG A 479 37.98 -15.71 -17.12
C ARG A 479 37.88 -14.20 -16.87
N VAL A 480 38.52 -13.40 -17.70
CA VAL A 480 38.49 -11.93 -17.61
C VAL A 480 37.08 -11.41 -17.95
N ALA A 481 36.50 -11.89 -19.05
CA ALA A 481 35.16 -11.51 -19.49
C ALA A 481 34.10 -11.85 -18.44
N MET A 482 34.14 -13.07 -17.88
CA MET A 482 33.15 -13.53 -16.90
C MET A 482 33.35 -12.99 -15.48
N ALA A 483 34.51 -12.37 -15.19
CA ALA A 483 34.86 -11.94 -13.83
C ALA A 483 33.77 -11.08 -13.14
N PRO A 484 33.12 -10.11 -13.82
CA PRO A 484 32.08 -9.30 -13.20
C PRO A 484 30.83 -10.09 -12.80
N LEU A 485 30.37 -11.06 -13.61
CA LEU A 485 29.21 -11.88 -13.26
C LEU A 485 29.45 -12.72 -12.00
N PHE A 486 30.67 -13.23 -11.84
CA PHE A 486 31.03 -13.89 -10.59
C PHE A 486 31.13 -12.91 -9.42
N GLY A 487 31.64 -11.69 -9.62
CA GLY A 487 31.63 -10.64 -8.60
C GLY A 487 30.21 -10.31 -8.11
N ILE A 488 29.27 -10.20 -9.05
CA ILE A 488 27.83 -10.02 -8.75
C ILE A 488 27.29 -11.22 -7.96
N ASN A 489 27.69 -12.45 -8.29
CA ASN A 489 27.32 -13.63 -7.50
C ASN A 489 27.97 -13.66 -6.10
N ASP A 490 29.19 -13.16 -5.95
CA ASP A 490 29.86 -13.03 -4.64
C ASP A 490 29.10 -12.02 -3.75
N LEU A 491 28.67 -10.89 -4.31
CA LEU A 491 27.79 -9.93 -3.61
C LEU A 491 26.45 -10.54 -3.20
N ARG A 492 25.82 -11.34 -4.08
CA ARG A 492 24.61 -12.10 -3.74
C ARG A 492 24.85 -13.08 -2.58
N ASN A 493 26.00 -13.75 -2.53
CA ASN A 493 26.31 -14.69 -1.45
C ASN A 493 26.57 -13.99 -0.12
N ALA A 494 27.10 -12.76 -0.15
CA ALA A 494 27.31 -11.94 1.03
C ALA A 494 25.99 -11.50 1.70
N ASP A 495 24.91 -11.39 0.93
CA ASP A 495 23.55 -11.17 1.46
C ASP A 495 23.09 -12.32 2.39
N ALA A 496 23.47 -13.55 2.05
CA ALA A 496 23.05 -14.76 2.76
C ALA A 496 24.00 -15.16 3.91
N HIS A 497 25.25 -14.73 3.82
CA HIS A 497 26.31 -15.04 4.78
C HIS A 497 27.04 -13.74 5.09
N LEU A 498 26.98 -13.25 6.33
CA LEU A 498 27.58 -12.00 6.84
C LEU A 498 29.12 -11.91 6.65
N GLY A 499 29.60 -12.00 5.41
CA GLY A 499 30.99 -12.19 5.03
C GLY A 499 31.55 -10.95 4.35
N SER A 500 32.25 -10.11 5.12
CA SER A 500 32.90 -8.89 4.61
C SER A 500 33.90 -9.14 3.48
N SER A 501 34.51 -10.33 3.42
CA SER A 501 35.44 -10.73 2.35
C SER A 501 34.74 -10.93 0.99
N LEU A 502 33.51 -11.45 0.98
CA LEU A 502 32.72 -11.60 -0.25
C LEU A 502 32.26 -10.24 -0.78
N VAL A 503 31.99 -9.28 0.10
CA VAL A 503 31.66 -7.91 -0.30
C VAL A 503 32.84 -7.25 -1.01
N ALA A 504 34.04 -7.32 -0.40
CA ALA A 504 35.25 -6.73 -0.98
C ALA A 504 35.58 -7.35 -2.35
N SER A 505 35.63 -8.68 -2.42
CA SER A 505 35.92 -9.41 -3.66
C SER A 505 34.84 -9.17 -4.73
N GLY A 506 33.57 -9.15 -4.33
CA GLY A 506 32.46 -8.90 -5.23
C GLY A 506 32.52 -7.51 -5.88
N LYS A 507 32.81 -6.46 -5.09
CA LYS A 507 32.98 -5.09 -5.60
C LYS A 507 34.14 -4.97 -6.57
N GLU A 508 35.30 -5.54 -6.21
CA GLU A 508 36.50 -5.51 -7.05
C GLU A 508 36.24 -6.17 -8.42
N ARG A 509 35.68 -7.38 -8.42
CA ARG A 509 35.41 -8.13 -9.65
C ARG A 509 34.33 -7.51 -10.51
N ALA A 510 33.31 -6.92 -9.88
CA ALA A 510 32.27 -6.16 -10.56
C ALA A 510 32.73 -4.76 -11.02
N LYS A 511 34.00 -4.39 -10.79
CA LYS A 511 34.60 -3.10 -11.15
C LYS A 511 33.87 -1.90 -10.53
N ILE A 512 33.36 -2.08 -9.31
CA ILE A 512 32.82 -0.97 -8.51
C ILE A 512 34.01 -0.20 -7.92
N THR A 513 34.06 1.11 -8.13
CA THR A 513 35.20 1.96 -7.74
C THR A 513 35.34 2.17 -6.22
N ALA A 514 36.32 3.00 -5.84
CA ALA A 514 36.83 3.25 -4.50
C ALA A 514 35.77 3.38 -3.38
N PRO A 515 36.15 3.10 -2.11
CA PRO A 515 35.21 2.99 -0.98
C PRO A 515 34.31 4.21 -0.73
N ASP A 516 34.73 5.38 -1.17
CA ASP A 516 34.07 6.69 -1.05
C ASP A 516 33.09 7.01 -2.18
N THR A 517 32.99 6.15 -3.20
CA THR A 517 32.03 6.32 -4.31
C THR A 517 30.60 6.36 -3.75
N HIS A 518 29.82 7.38 -4.12
CA HIS A 518 28.44 7.51 -3.67
C HIS A 518 27.61 6.25 -4.02
N PRO A 519 26.75 5.71 -3.12
CA PRO A 519 26.06 4.45 -3.36
C PRO A 519 25.24 4.38 -4.66
N VAL A 520 24.62 5.48 -5.08
CA VAL A 520 23.93 5.57 -6.40
C VAL A 520 24.86 5.24 -7.56
N GLU A 521 26.09 5.74 -7.55
CA GLU A 521 27.07 5.44 -8.60
C GLU A 521 27.58 3.99 -8.46
N GLN A 522 27.74 3.45 -7.24
CA GLN A 522 28.04 2.02 -7.06
C GLN A 522 26.96 1.12 -7.69
N GLY A 523 25.67 1.46 -7.49
CA GLY A 523 24.55 0.76 -8.12
C GLY A 523 24.58 0.87 -9.66
N CYS A 524 24.87 2.07 -10.19
CA CYS A 524 25.03 2.31 -11.62
C CYS A 524 26.19 1.47 -12.22
N GLN A 525 27.32 1.44 -11.54
CA GLN A 525 28.50 0.66 -11.95
C GLN A 525 28.20 -0.84 -11.96
N LEU A 526 27.52 -1.36 -10.94
CA LEU A 526 27.10 -2.77 -10.88
C LEU A 526 26.22 -3.14 -12.09
N LEU A 527 25.22 -2.32 -12.40
CA LEU A 527 24.33 -2.50 -13.54
C LEU A 527 25.09 -2.41 -14.87
N LYS A 528 25.97 -1.42 -15.01
CA LYS A 528 26.80 -1.25 -16.20
C LYS A 528 27.74 -2.44 -16.41
N ALA A 529 28.35 -2.95 -15.34
CA ALA A 529 29.21 -4.13 -15.39
C ALA A 529 28.42 -5.37 -15.83
N PHE A 530 27.20 -5.56 -15.29
CA PHE A 530 26.30 -6.63 -15.72
C PHE A 530 25.97 -6.53 -17.21
N VAL A 531 25.47 -5.37 -17.65
CA VAL A 531 25.06 -5.13 -19.05
C VAL A 531 26.23 -5.35 -20.03
N ALA A 532 27.40 -4.79 -19.71
CA ALA A 532 28.59 -4.95 -20.54
C ALA A 532 29.02 -6.43 -20.62
N THR A 533 29.02 -7.14 -19.50
CA THR A 533 29.46 -8.54 -19.45
C THR A 533 28.49 -9.46 -20.20
N VAL A 534 27.19 -9.30 -20.00
CA VAL A 534 26.18 -10.12 -20.71
C VAL A 534 26.28 -9.89 -22.22
N ARG A 535 26.52 -8.65 -22.65
CA ARG A 535 26.74 -8.32 -24.07
C ARG A 535 27.99 -9.01 -24.62
N GLU A 536 29.12 -8.91 -23.93
CA GLU A 536 30.38 -9.57 -24.32
C GLU A 536 30.23 -11.10 -24.40
N VAL A 537 29.53 -11.70 -23.43
CA VAL A 537 29.20 -13.15 -23.45
C VAL A 537 28.32 -13.51 -24.65
N SER A 538 27.33 -12.67 -24.97
CA SER A 538 26.45 -12.88 -26.12
C SER A 538 27.23 -12.85 -27.44
N GLU A 539 28.14 -11.89 -27.59
CA GLU A 539 29.02 -11.76 -28.75
C GLU A 539 29.99 -12.94 -28.86
N ALA A 540 30.57 -13.40 -27.74
CA ALA A 540 31.42 -14.59 -27.70
C ALA A 540 30.65 -15.87 -28.10
N ILE A 541 29.38 -15.99 -27.70
CA ILE A 541 28.54 -17.12 -28.11
C ILE A 541 28.22 -17.03 -29.60
N ALA A 542 27.89 -15.85 -30.14
CA ALA A 542 27.58 -15.67 -31.55
C ALA A 542 28.79 -15.93 -32.47
N SER A 543 30.00 -15.54 -32.05
CA SER A 543 31.22 -15.58 -32.86
C SER A 543 31.90 -16.95 -32.97
N GLY A 544 31.60 -17.92 -32.10
CA GLY A 544 32.39 -19.16 -32.00
C GLY A 544 32.24 -20.18 -33.14
N GLY A 545 31.70 -19.81 -34.31
CA GLY A 545 31.54 -20.68 -35.48
C GLY A 545 30.32 -21.61 -35.40
N ALA A 546 29.79 -21.97 -36.59
CA ALA A 546 28.63 -22.85 -36.75
C ALA A 546 28.89 -24.23 -36.10
N ALA A 547 27.90 -24.75 -35.39
CA ALA A 547 27.96 -26.11 -34.85
C ALA A 547 28.18 -27.11 -36.00
N PRO A 548 29.06 -28.12 -35.86
CA PRO A 548 29.10 -29.22 -36.80
C PRO A 548 27.73 -29.91 -36.82
N PRO A 549 27.24 -30.37 -37.99
CA PRO A 549 25.95 -31.05 -38.08
C PRO A 549 25.93 -32.25 -37.13
N ALA A 550 24.79 -32.43 -36.46
CA ALA A 550 24.57 -33.56 -35.57
C ALA A 550 24.79 -34.87 -36.34
N ASP A 551 25.75 -35.67 -35.89
CA ASP A 551 25.90 -37.05 -36.36
C ASP A 551 24.59 -37.79 -36.12
N THR A 552 23.89 -38.09 -37.21
CA THR A 552 22.86 -39.12 -37.27
C THR A 552 23.56 -40.45 -37.06
N ALA A 553 23.42 -41.02 -35.86
CA ALA A 553 23.78 -42.41 -35.61
C ALA A 553 22.70 -43.32 -36.22
N ASP A 554 23.13 -44.22 -37.10
CA ASP A 554 22.41 -45.42 -37.53
C ASP A 554 22.04 -46.33 -36.35
#